data_AF-A0A9N8HVG2-F1
#
_entry.id   AF-A0A9N8HVG2-F1
#
_cell.length_a   1.000
_cell.length_b   1.000
_cell.length_c   1.000
_cell.angle_alpha   90.00
_cell.angle_beta   90.00
_cell.angle_gamma   90.00
#
_symmetry.space_group_name_H-M   'P 1'
#
loop_
_entity.id
_entity.type
_entity.pdbx_description
1 polymer ?
#
loop_
_entity_poly.entity_id
_entity_poly.type
_entity_poly.pdbx_seq_one_letter_code
_entity_poly.pdbx_strand_id
1 'polypeptide(L)'
;AGFTQRKRKIRLEIEINNISSATEVASLAIQLNKNSFSLSPASQQIVCNPPVAKGSTGRTFCELVINANMMAPPPAAGQPVSPQVQIAIKNMTSGTVFYFAVNCNFEALFSADGAMERSAFIESWKSIDDRSELYGTVSDLPPGAADIESVQKKFLQNNVFFIARRPVPGAEGQEVVYFSMRTVSEMEFLAELTFKQGVNACKVCLKTENTAYGLLAKQALESLLRY
;
A
#
# COMPACT_ATOMS: atom_id res chain seq x y z
N ALA A 1 12.33 -1.82 -7.85
CA ALA A 1 11.76 -0.58 -7.28
C ALA A 1 10.48 -0.93 -6.53
N GLY A 2 10.13 -0.20 -5.47
CA GLY A 2 8.93 -0.46 -4.67
C GLY A 2 8.40 0.82 -4.05
N PHE A 3 7.09 0.85 -3.77
CA PHE A 3 6.45 2.01 -3.16
C PHE A 3 6.48 1.83 -1.65
N THR A 4 6.92 2.85 -0.93
CA THR A 4 6.90 2.85 0.53
C THR A 4 6.43 4.21 1.04
N GLN A 5 5.96 4.25 2.28
CA GLN A 5 5.73 5.51 2.96
C GLN A 5 6.77 5.68 4.07
N ARG A 6 7.49 6.80 4.06
CA ARG A 6 8.44 7.16 5.12
C ARG A 6 8.15 8.56 5.62
N LYS A 7 7.92 8.72 6.93
CA LYS A 7 7.60 10.01 7.56
C LYS A 7 6.49 10.76 6.81
N ARG A 8 5.39 10.04 6.50
CA ARG A 8 4.22 10.55 5.75
C ARG A 8 4.47 10.98 4.30
N LYS A 9 5.65 10.67 3.75
CA LYS A 9 5.96 10.89 2.33
C LYS A 9 5.96 9.57 1.59
N ILE A 10 5.22 9.53 0.48
CA ILE A 10 5.22 8.39 -0.43
C ILE A 10 6.51 8.45 -1.25
N ARG A 11 7.20 7.32 -1.37
CA ARG A 11 8.47 7.20 -2.09
C ARG A 11 8.45 6.01 -3.02
N LEU A 12 8.97 6.21 -4.23
CA LEU A 12 9.43 5.13 -5.08
C LEU A 12 10.91 4.87 -4.74
N GLU A 13 11.18 3.77 -4.04
CA GLU A 13 12.53 3.31 -3.74
C GLU A 13 13.13 2.64 -4.99
N ILE A 14 14.33 3.07 -5.41
CA ILE A 14 14.97 2.66 -6.67
C ILE A 14 16.36 2.11 -6.35
N GLU A 15 16.64 0.90 -6.83
CA GLU A 15 17.98 0.32 -6.84
C GLU A 15 18.47 0.29 -8.30
N ILE A 16 19.67 0.80 -8.52
CA ILE A 16 20.31 0.93 -9.82
C ILE A 16 21.54 0.05 -9.80
N ASN A 17 21.57 -0.94 -10.69
CA ASN A 17 22.77 -1.74 -10.94
C ASN A 17 23.37 -1.30 -12.28
N ASN A 18 24.52 -0.63 -12.23
CA ASN A 18 25.21 -0.19 -13.44
C ASN A 18 26.14 -1.29 -13.94
N ILE A 19 25.62 -2.18 -14.79
CA ILE A 19 26.37 -3.34 -15.27
C ILE A 19 27.36 -2.97 -16.37
N SER A 20 26.92 -2.17 -17.36
CA SER A 20 27.63 -2.02 -18.63
C SER A 20 27.90 -0.58 -19.07
N SER A 21 27.31 0.45 -18.43
CA SER A 21 27.57 1.84 -18.82
C SER A 21 29.02 2.19 -18.53
N ALA A 22 29.70 2.81 -19.51
CA ALA A 22 31.05 3.31 -19.34
C ALA A 22 31.11 4.57 -18.47
N THR A 23 29.99 5.29 -18.36
CA THR A 23 29.84 6.46 -17.49
C THR A 23 29.08 6.11 -16.22
N GLU A 24 29.40 6.81 -15.14
CA GLU A 24 28.65 6.72 -13.89
C GLU A 24 27.22 7.25 -14.03
N VAL A 25 26.29 6.64 -13.31
CA VAL A 25 24.91 7.13 -13.24
C VAL A 25 24.83 8.12 -12.08
N ALA A 26 24.93 9.42 -12.40
CA ALA A 26 24.85 10.51 -11.42
C ALA A 26 23.46 11.16 -11.36
N SER A 27 22.82 11.34 -12.52
CA SER A 27 21.54 12.04 -12.63
C SER A 27 20.58 11.29 -13.54
N LEU A 28 19.34 11.18 -13.08
CA LEU A 28 18.23 10.61 -13.81
C LEU A 28 17.08 11.61 -13.88
N ALA A 29 16.31 11.57 -14.97
CA ALA A 29 14.98 12.17 -15.02
C ALA A 29 13.92 11.07 -14.92
N ILE A 30 12.81 11.36 -14.24
CA ILE A 30 11.71 10.41 -14.03
C ILE A 30 10.38 11.02 -14.50
N GLN A 31 9.57 10.19 -15.13
CA GLN A 31 8.19 10.48 -15.47
C GLN A 31 7.33 9.26 -15.16
N LEU A 32 6.14 9.49 -14.61
CA LEU A 32 5.09 8.48 -14.48
C LEU A 32 4.03 8.77 -15.53
N ASN A 33 3.38 7.73 -16.05
CA ASN A 33 2.10 7.90 -16.73
C ASN A 33 0.98 8.17 -15.71
N LYS A 34 -0.17 8.63 -16.23
CA LYS A 34 -1.40 8.67 -15.42
C LYS A 34 -1.66 7.29 -14.82
N ASN A 35 -2.04 7.26 -13.55
CA ASN A 35 -2.23 6.03 -12.79
C ASN A 35 -3.44 6.15 -11.86
N SER A 36 -3.90 5.00 -11.36
CA SER A 36 -5.08 4.88 -10.50
C SER A 36 -4.98 5.65 -9.17
N PHE A 37 -3.78 6.10 -8.80
CA PHE A 37 -3.51 6.67 -7.48
C PHE A 37 -3.19 8.16 -7.54
N SER A 38 -3.27 8.78 -8.73
CA SER A 38 -2.88 10.18 -8.95
C SER A 38 -1.43 10.49 -8.53
N LEU A 39 -0.55 9.48 -8.50
CA LEU A 39 0.83 9.66 -8.08
C LEU A 39 1.65 10.36 -9.16
N SER A 40 2.48 11.30 -8.73
CA SER A 40 3.44 12.01 -9.58
C SER A 40 4.75 12.28 -8.84
N PRO A 41 5.90 12.33 -9.54
CA PRO A 41 7.15 12.79 -8.94
C PRO A 41 7.01 14.20 -8.36
N ALA A 42 7.42 14.38 -7.11
CA ALA A 42 7.54 15.72 -6.50
C ALA A 42 8.62 16.56 -7.21
N SER A 43 9.65 15.88 -7.72
CA SER A 43 10.67 16.40 -8.62
C SER A 43 10.88 15.40 -9.74
N GLN A 44 11.01 15.88 -10.98
CA GLN A 44 11.33 15.05 -12.13
C GLN A 44 12.82 14.68 -12.20
N GLN A 45 13.67 15.25 -11.34
CA GLN A 45 15.10 14.96 -11.26
C GLN A 45 15.41 14.08 -10.05
N ILE A 46 16.15 13.00 -10.29
CA ILE A 46 16.68 12.11 -9.26
C ILE A 46 18.21 12.19 -9.31
N VAL A 47 18.82 12.52 -8.17
CA VAL A 47 20.28 12.57 -8.03
C VAL A 47 20.74 11.29 -7.33
N CYS A 48 21.74 10.62 -7.91
CA CYS A 48 22.45 9.52 -7.28
C CYS A 48 23.67 10.09 -6.57
N ASN A 49 23.66 10.05 -5.23
CA ASN A 49 24.78 10.50 -4.42
C ASN A 49 25.17 9.40 -3.41
N PRO A 50 26.32 8.73 -3.60
CA PRO A 50 27.29 8.92 -4.69
C PRO A 50 26.75 8.46 -6.06
N PRO A 51 27.35 8.93 -7.17
CA PRO A 51 27.08 8.38 -8.51
C PRO A 51 27.35 6.87 -8.58
N VAL A 52 26.57 6.16 -9.39
CA VAL A 52 26.70 4.69 -9.52
C VAL A 52 27.71 4.34 -10.61
N ALA A 53 28.92 3.98 -10.18
CA ALA A 53 30.00 3.56 -11.07
C ALA A 53 29.70 2.22 -11.78
N LYS A 54 30.41 1.93 -12.87
CA LYS A 54 30.33 0.65 -13.58
C LYS A 54 30.65 -0.52 -12.64
N GLY A 55 29.88 -1.59 -12.73
CA GLY A 55 29.96 -2.77 -11.87
C GLY A 55 29.43 -2.56 -10.45
N SER A 56 28.90 -1.37 -10.14
CA SER A 56 28.41 -1.03 -8.79
C SER A 56 26.88 -0.95 -8.74
N THR A 57 26.36 -1.03 -7.52
CA THR A 57 24.93 -0.84 -7.21
C THR A 57 24.75 0.38 -6.33
N GLY A 58 23.78 1.22 -6.66
CA GLY A 58 23.38 2.38 -5.87
C GLY A 58 21.89 2.34 -5.55
N ARG A 59 21.50 3.04 -4.48
CA ARG A 59 20.10 3.20 -4.07
C ARG A 59 19.75 4.67 -3.99
N THR A 60 18.58 5.01 -4.49
CA THR A 60 18.01 6.36 -4.44
C THR A 60 16.49 6.27 -4.34
N PHE A 61 15.81 7.39 -4.22
CA PHE A 61 14.35 7.42 -4.18
C PHE A 61 13.80 8.64 -4.91
N CYS A 62 12.56 8.53 -5.35
CA CYS A 62 11.75 9.65 -5.80
C CYS A 62 10.62 9.88 -4.79
N GLU A 63 10.53 11.08 -4.21
CA GLU A 63 9.33 11.46 -3.45
C GLU A 63 8.15 11.64 -4.41
N LEU A 64 6.97 11.19 -4.01
CA LEU A 64 5.75 11.25 -4.80
C LEU A 64 4.71 12.11 -4.10
N VAL A 65 3.90 12.80 -4.90
CA VAL A 65 2.78 13.63 -4.46
C VAL A 65 1.52 13.27 -5.24
N ILE A 66 0.36 13.53 -4.62
CA ILE A 66 -0.93 13.40 -5.27
C ILE A 66 -1.16 14.61 -6.19
N ASN A 67 -1.45 14.32 -7.45
CA ASN A 67 -1.75 15.31 -8.47
C ASN A 67 -2.98 14.86 -9.26
N ALA A 68 -4.09 15.59 -9.15
CA ALA A 68 -5.35 15.23 -9.78
C ALA A 68 -5.25 15.09 -11.31
N ASN A 69 -4.34 15.82 -11.97
CA ASN A 69 -4.13 15.72 -13.42
C ASN A 69 -3.51 14.38 -13.84
N MET A 70 -2.97 13.62 -12.88
CA MET A 70 -2.34 12.32 -13.06
C MET A 70 -3.28 11.15 -12.83
N MET A 71 -4.56 11.41 -12.54
CA MET A 71 -5.57 10.37 -12.44
C MET A 71 -5.77 9.68 -13.79
N ALA A 72 -5.60 8.36 -13.83
CA ALA A 72 -6.00 7.56 -14.99
C ALA A 72 -7.53 7.53 -15.12
N PRO A 73 -8.08 7.30 -16.33
CA PRO A 73 -9.51 7.07 -16.49
C PRO A 73 -9.99 5.97 -15.53
N PRO A 74 -11.18 6.12 -14.92
CA PRO A 74 -11.71 5.10 -14.03
C PRO A 74 -11.88 3.78 -14.80
N PRO A 75 -11.74 2.63 -14.13
CA PRO A 75 -11.98 1.34 -14.75
C PRO A 75 -13.46 1.22 -15.16
N ALA A 76 -13.76 0.25 -16.01
CA ALA A 76 -15.15 -0.10 -16.32
C ALA A 76 -15.90 -0.44 -15.01
N ALA A 77 -17.22 -0.19 -15.00
CA ALA A 77 -18.04 -0.44 -13.81
C ALA A 77 -17.85 -1.88 -13.30
N GLY A 78 -17.59 -2.01 -11.99
CA GLY A 78 -17.34 -3.29 -11.34
C GLY A 78 -15.95 -3.90 -11.56
N GLN A 79 -15.05 -3.25 -12.32
CA GLN A 79 -13.67 -3.69 -12.48
C GLN A 79 -12.75 -3.04 -11.44
N PRO A 80 -11.78 -3.78 -10.88
CA PRO A 80 -10.79 -3.21 -9.98
C PRO A 80 -9.85 -2.27 -10.73
N VAL A 81 -9.28 -1.31 -10.01
CA VAL A 81 -8.21 -0.47 -10.57
C VAL A 81 -6.92 -1.28 -10.78
N SER A 82 -6.12 -0.87 -11.77
CA SER A 82 -4.79 -1.46 -11.96
C SER A 82 -3.85 -0.99 -10.84
N PRO A 83 -3.07 -1.89 -10.21
CA PRO A 83 -2.00 -1.51 -9.31
C PRO A 83 -0.76 -0.99 -10.03
N GLN A 84 -0.65 -1.21 -11.34
CA GLN A 84 0.55 -0.87 -12.09
C GLN A 84 0.71 0.64 -12.29
N VAL A 85 1.90 1.13 -11.94
CA VAL A 85 2.37 2.46 -12.27
C VAL A 85 3.45 2.31 -13.34
N GLN A 86 3.17 2.85 -14.53
CA GLN A 86 4.14 2.87 -15.63
C GLN A 86 5.10 4.04 -15.46
N ILE A 87 6.39 3.75 -15.55
CA ILE A 87 7.48 4.67 -15.23
C ILE A 87 8.46 4.70 -16.40
N ALA A 88 8.88 5.91 -16.76
CA ALA A 88 10.00 6.18 -17.64
C ALA A 88 11.13 6.82 -16.82
N ILE A 89 12.35 6.28 -16.94
CA ILE A 89 13.56 6.88 -16.38
C ILE A 89 14.53 7.16 -17.51
N LYS A 90 15.04 8.39 -17.58
CA LYS A 90 16.07 8.79 -18.53
C LYS A 90 17.39 9.00 -17.79
N ASN A 91 18.45 8.33 -18.24
CA ASN A 91 19.80 8.68 -17.81
C ASN A 91 20.21 9.99 -18.49
N MET A 92 20.54 11.01 -17.70
CA MET A 92 20.81 12.35 -18.23
C MET A 92 22.18 12.45 -18.91
N THR A 93 23.13 11.57 -18.55
CA THR A 93 24.47 11.52 -19.16
C THR A 93 24.44 10.78 -20.50
N SER A 94 23.84 9.59 -20.55
CA SER A 94 23.80 8.79 -21.79
C SER A 94 22.64 9.13 -22.72
N GLY A 95 21.61 9.81 -22.22
CA GLY A 95 20.37 10.09 -22.93
C GLY A 95 19.41 8.89 -23.05
N THR A 96 19.82 7.70 -22.60
CA THR A 96 19.05 6.45 -22.70
C THR A 96 17.79 6.52 -21.83
N VAL A 97 16.65 6.05 -22.37
CA VAL A 97 15.38 5.98 -21.65
C VAL A 97 15.00 4.52 -21.41
N PHE A 98 14.58 4.23 -20.18
CA PHE A 98 14.10 2.93 -19.74
C PHE A 98 12.63 3.04 -19.36
N TYR A 99 11.83 2.09 -19.82
CA TYR A 99 10.40 1.99 -19.50
C TYR A 99 10.15 0.71 -18.73
N PHE A 100 9.38 0.80 -17.65
CA PHE A 100 8.99 -0.34 -16.84
C PHE A 100 7.69 -0.03 -16.10
N ALA A 101 7.11 -1.06 -15.48
CA ALA A 101 5.94 -0.91 -14.62
C ALA A 101 6.23 -1.52 -13.24
N VAL A 102 5.69 -0.90 -12.20
CA VAL A 102 5.80 -1.37 -10.81
C VAL A 102 4.41 -1.36 -10.21
N ASN A 103 4.03 -2.44 -9.51
CA ASN A 103 2.80 -2.45 -8.74
C ASN A 103 2.94 -1.52 -7.53
N CYS A 104 1.97 -0.64 -7.33
CA CYS A 104 1.89 0.19 -6.13
C CYS A 104 1.51 -0.67 -4.93
N ASN A 105 2.38 -0.66 -3.92
CA ASN A 105 2.07 -1.12 -2.56
C ASN A 105 0.96 -0.24 -1.98
N PHE A 106 -0.26 -0.76 -1.87
CA PHE A 106 -1.40 0.06 -1.49
C PHE A 106 -1.30 0.59 -0.05
N GLU A 107 -0.62 -0.15 0.83
CA GLU A 107 -0.28 0.28 2.19
C GLU A 107 0.58 1.54 2.23
N ALA A 108 1.36 1.83 1.18
CA ALA A 108 2.12 3.08 1.08
C ALA A 108 1.21 4.31 0.96
N LEU A 109 -0.07 4.12 0.61
CA LEU A 109 -1.06 5.19 0.48
C LEU A 109 -1.84 5.43 1.77
N PHE A 110 -1.73 4.58 2.80
CA PHE A 110 -2.46 4.78 4.05
C PHE A 110 -1.97 6.05 4.76
N SER A 111 -2.91 6.91 5.13
CA SER A 111 -2.71 8.20 5.75
C SER A 111 -2.70 8.08 7.26
N ALA A 112 -1.89 8.93 7.92
CA ALA A 112 -1.90 9.07 9.36
C ALA A 112 -3.25 9.57 9.91
N ASP A 113 -4.09 10.17 9.06
CA ASP A 113 -5.42 10.69 9.41
C ASP A 113 -6.53 9.65 9.16
N GLY A 114 -6.19 8.36 9.31
CA GLY A 114 -7.12 7.23 9.12
C GLY A 114 -7.77 6.69 10.39
N ALA A 115 -7.47 7.28 11.55
CA ALA A 115 -8.13 6.94 12.80
C ALA A 115 -9.60 7.35 12.76
N MET A 116 -10.48 6.45 13.21
CA MET A 116 -11.92 6.65 13.18
C MET A 116 -12.50 6.42 14.58
N GLU A 117 -13.47 7.24 14.97
CA GLU A 117 -14.22 7.03 16.21
C GLU A 117 -15.10 5.78 16.10
N ARG A 118 -15.30 5.08 17.22
CA ARG A 118 -16.04 3.81 17.23
C ARG A 118 -17.49 3.97 16.72
N SER A 119 -18.15 5.07 17.04
CA SER A 119 -19.52 5.35 16.57
C SER A 119 -19.57 5.54 15.06
N ALA A 120 -18.64 6.33 14.51
CA ALA A 120 -18.50 6.55 13.08
C ALA A 120 -18.20 5.24 12.34
N PHE A 121 -17.31 4.40 12.87
CA PHE A 121 -17.04 3.08 12.31
C PHE A 121 -18.31 2.21 12.23
N ILE A 122 -19.11 2.16 13.30
CA ILE A 122 -20.34 1.37 13.33
C ILE A 122 -21.36 1.89 12.32
N GLU A 123 -21.46 3.21 12.15
CA GLU A 123 -22.33 3.84 11.17
C GLU A 123 -21.92 3.48 9.74
N SER A 124 -20.65 3.73 9.38
CA SER A 124 -20.11 3.40 8.04
C SER A 124 -20.12 1.90 7.75
N TRP A 125 -19.85 1.05 8.75
CA TRP A 125 -19.90 -0.41 8.56
C TRP A 125 -21.31 -0.90 8.19
N LYS A 126 -22.34 -0.28 8.76
CA LYS A 126 -23.75 -0.63 8.52
C LYS A 126 -24.32 0.01 7.26
N SER A 127 -23.79 1.15 6.81
CA SER A 127 -24.26 1.81 5.59
C SER A 127 -23.82 1.06 4.33
N ILE A 128 -22.70 0.35 4.38
CA ILE A 128 -22.15 -0.40 3.24
C ILE A 128 -22.84 -1.77 3.11
N ASP A 129 -23.47 -2.00 1.94
CA ASP A 129 -24.17 -3.26 1.60
C ASP A 129 -23.23 -4.47 1.75
N ASP A 130 -23.71 -5.52 2.43
CA ASP A 130 -22.97 -6.77 2.66
C ASP A 130 -22.54 -7.46 1.36
N ARG A 131 -23.24 -7.20 0.24
CA ARG A 131 -22.82 -7.67 -1.10
C ARG A 131 -21.47 -7.13 -1.55
N SER A 132 -20.99 -6.05 -0.94
CA SER A 132 -19.69 -5.44 -1.23
C SER A 132 -18.57 -5.95 -0.33
N GLU A 133 -18.86 -6.87 0.60
CA GLU A 133 -17.86 -7.46 1.49
C GLU A 133 -16.83 -8.29 0.72
N LEU A 134 -15.57 -8.00 0.98
CA LEU A 134 -14.45 -8.73 0.43
C LEU A 134 -13.85 -9.64 1.49
N TYR A 135 -14.07 -10.94 1.33
CA TYR A 135 -13.58 -11.96 2.25
C TYR A 135 -12.24 -12.55 1.83
N GLY A 136 -11.43 -12.92 2.81
CA GLY A 136 -10.14 -13.57 2.63
C GLY A 136 -9.74 -14.42 3.85
N THR A 137 -8.70 -15.23 3.68
CA THR A 137 -8.08 -15.96 4.79
C THR A 137 -6.58 -16.00 4.57
N VAL A 138 -5.84 -15.53 5.57
CA VAL A 138 -4.38 -15.57 5.60
C VAL A 138 -3.97 -16.76 6.46
N SER A 139 -3.67 -17.88 5.79
CA SER A 139 -3.08 -19.07 6.43
C SER A 139 -1.57 -18.94 6.57
N ASP A 140 -0.96 -19.75 7.42
CA ASP A 140 0.51 -19.83 7.60
C ASP A 140 1.10 -18.48 8.01
N LEU A 141 0.51 -17.87 9.03
CA LEU A 141 1.03 -16.62 9.59
C LEU A 141 2.42 -16.88 10.21
N PRO A 142 3.34 -15.92 10.10
CA PRO A 142 4.60 -15.96 10.83
C PRO A 142 4.40 -16.10 12.34
N PRO A 143 5.39 -16.60 13.08
CA PRO A 143 5.37 -16.58 14.54
C PRO A 143 5.05 -15.18 15.08
N GLY A 144 4.07 -15.09 15.98
CA GLY A 144 3.61 -13.82 16.56
C GLY A 144 2.63 -13.02 15.70
N ALA A 145 2.42 -13.35 14.42
CA ALA A 145 1.42 -12.67 13.58
C ALA A 145 -0.02 -13.18 13.81
N ALA A 146 -0.20 -14.22 14.61
CA ALA A 146 -1.49 -14.63 15.16
C ALA A 146 -1.80 -13.99 16.54
N ASP A 147 -0.84 -13.26 17.12
CA ASP A 147 -1.05 -12.49 18.34
C ASP A 147 -1.66 -11.11 18.01
N ILE A 148 -2.83 -10.84 18.57
CA ILE A 148 -3.61 -9.64 18.24
C ILE A 148 -2.87 -8.36 18.63
N GLU A 149 -2.14 -8.35 19.74
CA GLU A 149 -1.40 -7.16 20.20
C GLU A 149 -0.24 -6.84 19.25
N SER A 150 0.49 -7.87 18.82
CA SER A 150 1.55 -7.76 17.82
C SER A 150 1.01 -7.24 16.48
N VAL A 151 -0.15 -7.74 16.04
CA VAL A 151 -0.84 -7.26 14.83
C VAL A 151 -1.23 -5.78 14.99
N GLN A 152 -1.85 -5.39 16.09
CA GLN A 152 -2.24 -3.99 16.33
C GLN A 152 -1.04 -3.03 16.27
N LYS A 153 0.08 -3.39 16.92
CA LYS A 153 1.30 -2.58 16.90
C LYS A 153 1.86 -2.42 15.49
N LYS A 154 1.92 -3.50 14.72
CA LYS A 154 2.41 -3.51 13.34
C LYS A 154 1.48 -2.73 12.41
N PHE A 155 0.17 -2.87 12.60
CA PHE A 155 -0.85 -2.18 11.84
C PHE A 155 -0.77 -0.68 12.08
N LEU A 156 -0.61 -0.24 13.32
CA LEU A 156 -0.42 1.16 13.68
C LEU A 156 0.83 1.77 13.00
N GLN A 157 1.93 1.02 12.89
CA GLN A 157 3.14 1.47 12.18
C GLN A 157 2.91 1.69 10.67
N ASN A 158 1.85 1.11 10.11
CA ASN A 158 1.45 1.22 8.71
C ASN A 158 0.14 2.00 8.54
N ASN A 159 -0.23 2.83 9.52
CA ASN A 159 -1.46 3.66 9.50
C ASN A 159 -2.75 2.83 9.33
N VAL A 160 -2.82 1.66 9.96
CA VAL A 160 -4.03 0.86 10.11
C VAL A 160 -4.45 0.93 11.58
N PHE A 161 -5.62 1.51 11.85
CA PHE A 161 -5.99 1.97 13.17
C PHE A 161 -6.98 1.02 13.83
N PHE A 162 -6.67 0.61 15.05
CA PHE A 162 -7.53 -0.25 15.86
C PHE A 162 -8.80 0.49 16.29
N ILE A 163 -9.96 -0.19 16.21
CA ILE A 163 -11.26 0.33 16.62
C ILE A 163 -11.80 -0.40 17.85
N ALA A 164 -11.91 -1.72 17.77
CA ALA A 164 -12.47 -2.53 18.84
C ALA A 164 -12.03 -3.99 18.71
N ARG A 165 -12.02 -4.71 19.84
CA ARG A 165 -11.79 -6.15 19.94
C ARG A 165 -12.93 -6.75 20.75
N ARG A 166 -13.43 -7.92 20.35
CA ARG A 166 -14.44 -8.66 21.11
C ARG A 166 -14.26 -10.18 20.98
N PRO A 167 -14.56 -10.96 22.03
CA PRO A 167 -14.71 -12.39 21.89
C PRO A 167 -15.96 -12.73 21.07
N VAL A 168 -15.93 -13.86 20.37
CA VAL A 168 -17.10 -14.39 19.63
C VAL A 168 -17.97 -15.20 20.60
N PRO A 169 -19.24 -14.82 20.82
CA PRO A 169 -20.14 -15.59 21.67
C PRO A 169 -20.28 -17.04 21.19
N GLY A 170 -20.09 -18.00 22.09
CA GLY A 170 -20.19 -19.43 21.78
C GLY A 170 -19.00 -20.03 21.03
N ALA A 171 -17.91 -19.28 20.82
CA ALA A 171 -16.68 -19.79 20.20
C ALA A 171 -15.47 -19.46 21.09
N GLU A 172 -15.12 -20.38 21.98
CA GLU A 172 -14.00 -20.23 22.90
C GLU A 172 -12.67 -20.02 22.15
N GLY A 173 -11.89 -19.06 22.64
CA GLY A 173 -10.61 -18.67 22.04
C GLY A 173 -10.71 -17.97 20.69
N GLN A 174 -11.93 -17.66 20.20
CA GLN A 174 -12.11 -16.91 18.96
C GLN A 174 -12.44 -15.44 19.25
N GLU A 175 -11.73 -14.54 18.58
CA GLU A 175 -11.86 -13.10 18.75
C GLU A 175 -11.93 -12.39 17.41
N VAL A 176 -12.67 -11.29 17.41
CA VAL A 176 -12.85 -10.40 16.27
C VAL A 176 -12.29 -9.03 16.61
N VAL A 177 -11.54 -8.47 15.66
CA VAL A 177 -10.82 -7.21 15.79
C VAL A 177 -11.17 -6.30 14.61
N TYR A 178 -11.56 -5.07 14.88
CA TYR A 178 -11.98 -4.10 13.89
C TYR A 178 -10.91 -3.03 13.68
N PHE A 179 -10.68 -2.65 12.42
CA PHE A 179 -9.71 -1.64 12.04
C PHE A 179 -10.26 -0.68 10.99
N SER A 180 -9.77 0.56 11.00
CA SER A 180 -10.01 1.55 9.94
C SER A 180 -8.70 1.91 9.22
N MET A 181 -8.81 2.22 7.93
CA MET A 181 -7.75 2.83 7.14
C MET A 181 -8.35 3.94 6.28
N ARG A 182 -7.59 5.02 6.09
CA ARG A 182 -7.88 6.05 5.11
C ARG A 182 -6.65 6.26 4.24
N THR A 183 -6.83 6.47 2.94
CA THR A 183 -5.69 6.80 2.06
C THR A 183 -5.40 8.30 2.06
N VAL A 184 -4.23 8.70 1.55
CA VAL A 184 -3.89 10.12 1.32
C VAL A 184 -4.80 10.80 0.29
N SER A 185 -5.53 10.02 -0.51
CA SER A 185 -6.58 10.49 -1.42
C SER A 185 -7.98 10.36 -0.78
N GLU A 186 -8.02 10.29 0.54
CA GLU A 186 -9.22 10.31 1.39
C GLU A 186 -10.19 9.13 1.27
N MET A 187 -9.86 8.10 0.48
CA MET A 187 -10.66 6.87 0.44
C MET A 187 -10.60 6.10 1.75
N GLU A 188 -11.75 5.70 2.27
CA GLU A 188 -11.90 4.97 3.54
C GLU A 188 -12.13 3.47 3.32
N PHE A 189 -11.56 2.67 4.24
CA PHE A 189 -11.64 1.22 4.22
C PHE A 189 -11.82 0.72 5.66
N LEU A 190 -12.74 -0.22 5.84
CA LEU A 190 -13.07 -0.82 7.13
C LEU A 190 -12.72 -2.30 7.09
N ALA A 191 -12.12 -2.81 8.15
CA ALA A 191 -11.70 -4.20 8.21
C ALA A 191 -12.18 -4.89 9.49
N GLU A 192 -12.56 -6.15 9.35
CA GLU A 192 -12.81 -7.09 10.43
C GLU A 192 -11.84 -8.26 10.27
N LEU A 193 -11.04 -8.51 11.31
CA LEU A 193 -10.13 -9.65 11.39
C LEU A 193 -10.63 -10.63 12.44
N THR A 194 -10.65 -11.92 12.10
CA THR A 194 -11.00 -12.98 13.05
C THR A 194 -9.82 -13.89 13.29
N PHE A 195 -9.44 -14.02 14.57
CA PHE A 195 -8.38 -14.92 15.04
C PHE A 195 -9.00 -16.01 15.92
N LYS A 196 -8.37 -17.19 15.94
CA LYS A 196 -8.74 -18.28 16.85
C LYS A 196 -7.50 -18.86 17.51
N GLN A 197 -7.52 -18.98 18.82
CA GLN A 197 -6.44 -19.56 19.61
C GLN A 197 -6.08 -20.96 19.08
N GLY A 198 -4.77 -21.20 18.92
CA GLY A 198 -4.25 -22.47 18.37
C GLY A 198 -4.40 -22.62 16.85
N VAL A 199 -5.00 -21.66 16.15
CA VAL A 199 -5.13 -21.67 14.69
C VAL A 199 -4.12 -20.69 14.08
N ASN A 200 -3.26 -21.19 13.21
CA ASN A 200 -2.31 -20.36 12.46
C ASN A 200 -2.96 -19.77 11.19
N ALA A 201 -4.05 -19.02 11.37
CA ALA A 201 -4.72 -18.32 10.30
C ALA A 201 -5.55 -17.13 10.82
N CYS A 202 -5.76 -16.15 9.96
CA CYS A 202 -6.64 -15.01 10.19
C CYS A 202 -7.68 -14.93 9.07
N LYS A 203 -8.97 -14.83 9.42
CA LYS A 203 -9.99 -14.45 8.43
C LYS A 203 -10.01 -12.94 8.30
N VAL A 204 -10.21 -12.45 7.09
CA VAL A 204 -10.26 -11.03 6.75
C VAL A 204 -11.59 -10.74 6.08
N CYS A 205 -12.30 -9.71 6.53
CA CYS A 205 -13.41 -9.09 5.83
C CYS A 205 -13.10 -7.59 5.67
N LEU A 206 -13.26 -7.07 4.45
CA LEU A 206 -13.06 -5.66 4.14
C LEU A 206 -14.33 -5.06 3.52
N LYS A 207 -14.73 -3.89 3.99
CA LYS A 207 -15.79 -3.04 3.43
C LYS A 207 -15.25 -1.69 2.99
N THR A 208 -15.77 -1.17 1.87
CA THR A 208 -15.48 0.19 1.40
C THR A 208 -16.52 0.64 0.38
N GLU A 209 -16.83 1.93 0.35
CA GLU A 209 -17.59 2.55 -0.75
C GLU A 209 -16.74 2.69 -2.02
N ASN A 210 -15.40 2.69 -1.88
CA ASN A 210 -14.43 2.78 -2.97
C ASN A 210 -14.16 1.39 -3.58
N THR A 211 -15.21 0.74 -4.07
CA THR A 211 -15.21 -0.69 -4.46
C THR A 211 -14.12 -1.06 -5.46
N ALA A 212 -13.76 -0.17 -6.39
CA ALA A 212 -12.69 -0.38 -7.37
C ALA A 212 -11.29 -0.56 -6.72
N TYR A 213 -11.10 -0.09 -5.49
CA TYR A 213 -9.86 -0.19 -4.72
C TYR A 213 -9.91 -1.26 -3.63
N GLY A 214 -11.08 -1.82 -3.34
CA GLY A 214 -11.29 -2.75 -2.23
C GLY A 214 -10.36 -3.97 -2.28
N LEU A 215 -10.14 -4.55 -3.46
CA LEU A 215 -9.24 -5.70 -3.60
C LEU A 215 -7.79 -5.34 -3.24
N LEU A 216 -7.30 -4.17 -3.64
CA LEU A 216 -5.95 -3.71 -3.31
C LEU A 216 -5.79 -3.44 -1.81
N ALA A 217 -6.79 -2.80 -1.19
CA ALA A 217 -6.79 -2.56 0.26
C ALA A 217 -6.80 -3.87 1.06
N LYS A 218 -7.61 -4.84 0.65
CA LYS A 218 -7.64 -6.17 1.25
C LYS A 218 -6.28 -6.87 1.12
N GLN A 219 -5.70 -6.89 -0.08
CA GLN A 219 -4.39 -7.51 -0.31
C GLN A 219 -3.27 -6.84 0.49
N ALA A 220 -3.33 -5.52 0.68
CA ALA A 220 -2.41 -4.80 1.54
C ALA A 220 -2.52 -5.25 3.01
N LEU A 221 -3.73 -5.37 3.56
CA LEU A 221 -3.94 -5.91 4.90
C LEU A 221 -3.42 -7.35 5.03
N GLU A 222 -3.74 -8.20 4.06
CA GLU A 222 -3.27 -9.59 4.04
C GLU A 222 -1.73 -9.65 4.00
N SER A 223 -1.09 -8.75 3.26
CA SER A 223 0.37 -8.65 3.18
C SER A 223 0.98 -8.17 4.49
N LEU A 224 0.36 -7.18 5.16
CA LEU A 224 0.76 -6.72 6.49
C LEU A 224 0.56 -7.79 7.59
N LEU A 225 -0.31 -8.78 7.39
CA LEU A 225 -0.38 -9.94 8.29
C LEU A 225 0.79 -10.91 8.06
N ARG A 226 1.38 -10.93 6.86
CA ARG A 226 2.48 -11.83 6.48
C ARG A 226 3.88 -11.27 6.73
N TYR A 227 4.12 -9.98 6.51
CA TYR A 227 5.47 -9.40 6.42
C TYR A 227 5.61 -8.14 7.25
#